data_AF-A0A1C4BNC1-F1
#
_entry.id   AF-A0A1C4BNC1-F1
#
_cell.length_a   1.000
_cell.length_b   1.000
_cell.length_c   1.000
_cell.angle_alpha   90.00
_cell.angle_beta   90.00
_cell.angle_gamma   90.00
#
_symmetry.space_group_name_H-M   'P 1'
#
loop_
_entity.id
_entity.type
_entity.pdbx_description
1 polymer ?
#
loop_
_entity_poly.entity_id
_entity_poly.type
_entity_poly.pdbx_seq_one_letter_code
_entity_poly.pdbx_strand_id
1 'polypeptide(L)'
;MSEEKELEQQRLNRVGQEIDQQLIQAETYFEKAHSETRAVESNYIANTSINTAEVDDAMETNAEIQQQRNIVARVTETENIMAKTVDTLKLLRHNPYFGRVDIVEDSWPETLYIGLSSLQDDNGDFLIYDWRAPISGIYYNGTLGKVSYPTPNGEQVVDLQKKRQFVINDGQITSMFDTNETVGDEMLQYALGQQNDDVMRNIVATIQKEQNQIIRDTTSDLLVVQGVAGSGKTSAILQRIAFLLFHSREELNSDQIVLFSPNRLFSSYIADVLPSLGERNMRQVTLAEFFSARLQGLDVQTLFDRYEQEQRFIGHASYSVRQTLESE
;
A
#
# COMPACT_ATOMS: atom_id res chain seq x y z
N MET A 1 24.64 11.00 16.06
CA MET A 1 24.36 9.86 15.16
C MET A 1 24.23 8.55 15.93
N SER A 2 25.26 8.05 16.64
CA SER A 2 25.15 6.77 17.40
C SER A 2 24.15 6.81 18.56
N GLU A 3 24.18 7.87 19.37
CA GLU A 3 23.34 8.01 20.56
C GLU A 3 21.85 8.21 20.21
N GLU A 4 21.54 9.06 19.22
CA GLU A 4 20.17 9.20 18.71
C GLU A 4 19.65 7.89 18.11
N LYS A 5 20.47 7.16 17.35
CA LYS A 5 20.05 5.88 16.77
C LYS A 5 19.71 4.86 17.86
N GLU A 6 20.46 4.87 18.96
CA GLU A 6 20.20 4.01 20.11
C GLU A 6 18.88 4.37 20.82
N LEU A 7 18.60 5.66 21.00
CA LEU A 7 17.32 6.12 21.55
C LEU A 7 16.13 5.72 20.66
N GLU A 8 16.25 5.89 19.35
CA GLU A 8 15.22 5.47 18.39
C GLU A 8 15.03 3.95 18.38
N GLN A 9 16.12 3.19 18.50
CA GLN A 9 16.05 1.73 18.59
C GLN A 9 15.40 1.28 19.92
N GLN A 10 15.68 1.95 21.04
CA GLN A 10 15.00 1.68 22.31
C GLN A 10 13.50 1.95 22.22
N ARG A 11 13.10 3.05 21.56
CA ARG A 11 11.70 3.35 21.30
C ARG A 11 11.06 2.28 20.40
N LEU A 12 11.73 1.89 19.32
CA LEU A 12 11.27 0.84 18.42
C LEU A 12 11.06 -0.49 19.16
N ASN A 13 11.98 -0.85 20.06
CA ASN A 13 11.85 -2.04 20.89
C ASN A 13 10.62 -1.96 21.81
N ARG A 14 10.37 -0.79 22.43
CA ARG A 14 9.16 -0.57 23.25
C ARG A 14 7.89 -0.74 22.43
N VAL A 15 7.82 -0.11 21.25
CA VAL A 15 6.68 -0.25 20.34
C VAL A 15 6.49 -1.70 19.90
N GLY A 16 7.58 -2.42 19.62
CA GLY A 16 7.52 -3.85 19.30
C GLY A 16 6.93 -4.69 20.44
N GLN A 17 7.26 -4.38 21.69
CA GLN A 17 6.67 -5.04 22.87
C GLN A 17 5.17 -4.77 23.01
N GLU A 18 4.73 -3.53 22.77
CA GLU A 18 3.29 -3.19 22.78
C GLU A 18 2.53 -3.92 21.68
N ILE A 19 3.10 -4.00 20.47
CA ILE A 19 2.52 -4.77 19.36
C ILE A 19 2.44 -6.25 19.72
N ASP A 20 3.49 -6.83 20.30
CA ASP A 20 3.52 -8.24 20.71
C ASP A 20 2.43 -8.54 21.75
N GLN A 21 2.22 -7.64 22.72
CA GLN A 21 1.17 -7.77 23.72
C GLN A 21 -0.24 -7.68 23.11
N GLN A 22 -0.48 -6.68 22.26
CA GLN A 22 -1.76 -6.52 21.58
C GLN A 22 -2.04 -7.67 20.60
N LEU A 23 -1.01 -8.22 19.96
CA LEU A 23 -1.14 -9.34 19.04
C LEU A 23 -1.62 -10.60 19.75
N ILE A 24 -1.06 -10.93 20.92
CA ILE A 24 -1.52 -12.08 21.73
C ILE A 24 -3.01 -11.94 22.10
N GLN A 25 -3.42 -10.73 22.49
CA GLN A 25 -4.82 -10.46 22.82
C GLN A 25 -5.72 -10.57 21.58
N ALA A 26 -5.31 -9.97 20.46
CA ALA A 26 -6.04 -9.99 19.19
C ALA A 26 -6.21 -11.42 18.65
N GLU A 27 -5.18 -12.26 18.72
CA GLU A 27 -5.25 -13.66 18.32
C GLU A 27 -6.24 -14.44 19.20
N THR A 28 -6.24 -14.20 20.52
CA THR A 28 -7.20 -14.82 21.43
C THR A 28 -8.65 -14.41 21.10
N TYR A 29 -8.88 -13.12 20.81
CA TYR A 29 -10.20 -12.63 20.40
C TYR A 29 -10.64 -13.18 19.04
N PHE A 30 -9.71 -13.30 18.10
CA PHE A 30 -9.95 -13.90 16.80
C PHE A 30 -10.33 -15.38 16.93
N GLU A 31 -9.61 -16.17 17.72
CA GLU A 31 -9.94 -17.59 17.95
C GLU A 31 -11.33 -17.75 18.56
N LYS A 32 -11.68 -16.89 19.53
CA LYS A 32 -13.02 -16.87 20.12
C LYS A 32 -14.09 -16.55 19.07
N ALA A 33 -13.92 -15.47 18.30
CA ALA A 33 -14.85 -15.08 17.24
C ALA A 33 -15.01 -16.19 16.19
N HIS A 34 -13.91 -16.81 15.77
CA HIS A 34 -13.92 -17.93 14.82
C HIS A 34 -14.68 -19.14 15.35
N SER A 35 -14.53 -19.47 16.64
CA SER A 35 -15.28 -20.54 17.28
C SER A 35 -16.79 -20.23 17.36
N GLU A 36 -17.16 -18.97 17.63
CA GLU A 36 -18.54 -18.50 17.67
C GLU A 36 -19.19 -18.57 16.28
N THR A 37 -18.50 -18.12 15.22
CA THR A 37 -18.97 -18.23 13.85
C THR A 37 -19.28 -19.69 13.48
N ARG A 38 -18.35 -20.62 13.74
CA ARG A 38 -18.55 -22.05 13.47
C ARG A 38 -19.74 -22.63 14.22
N ALA A 39 -19.94 -22.24 15.48
CA ALA A 39 -21.09 -22.67 16.26
C ALA A 39 -22.41 -22.15 15.69
N VAL A 40 -22.46 -20.89 15.26
CA VAL A 40 -23.63 -20.28 14.63
C VAL A 40 -23.94 -20.92 13.27
N GLU A 41 -22.93 -21.14 12.43
CA GLU A 41 -23.10 -21.80 11.12
C GLU A 41 -23.62 -23.23 11.27
N SER A 42 -23.08 -24.00 12.22
CA SER A 42 -23.56 -25.35 12.52
C SER A 42 -25.03 -25.34 12.97
N ASN A 43 -25.41 -24.40 13.83
CA ASN A 43 -26.79 -24.26 14.30
C ASN A 43 -27.73 -23.80 13.18
N TYR A 44 -27.27 -22.93 12.28
CA TYR A 44 -28.03 -22.50 11.11
C TYR A 44 -28.38 -23.69 10.21
N ILE A 45 -27.38 -24.50 9.84
CA ILE A 45 -27.57 -25.70 9.01
C ILE A 45 -28.52 -26.70 9.66
N ALA A 46 -28.40 -26.91 10.97
CA ALA A 46 -29.22 -27.86 11.71
C ALA A 46 -30.69 -27.42 11.87
N ASN A 47 -30.95 -26.12 11.98
CA ASN A 47 -32.29 -25.58 12.24
C ASN A 47 -33.03 -25.10 10.98
N THR A 48 -32.37 -25.04 9.82
CA THR A 48 -33.06 -24.79 8.53
C THR A 48 -33.83 -26.03 8.06
N SER A 49 -34.90 -26.41 8.78
CA SER A 49 -35.95 -27.28 8.24
C SER A 49 -37.08 -26.41 7.71
N ILE A 50 -37.16 -26.23 6.39
CA ILE A 50 -38.14 -25.37 5.74
C ILE A 50 -39.49 -26.12 5.69
N ASN A 51 -40.44 -25.77 6.56
CA ASN A 51 -41.84 -26.18 6.43
C ASN A 51 -42.58 -25.15 5.56
N THR A 52 -43.07 -25.57 4.39
CA THR A 52 -43.73 -24.70 3.39
C THR A 52 -45.19 -25.10 3.13
N ALA A 53 -45.83 -25.80 4.08
CA ALA A 53 -47.14 -26.40 3.86
C ALA A 53 -48.31 -25.40 3.97
N GLU A 54 -48.21 -24.37 4.82
CA GLU A 54 -49.27 -23.35 5.00
C GLU A 54 -48.73 -21.91 4.82
N VAL A 55 -49.62 -20.97 4.48
CA VAL A 55 -49.26 -19.57 4.16
C VAL A 55 -48.84 -18.79 5.41
N ASP A 56 -49.46 -19.07 6.57
CA ASP A 56 -49.06 -18.47 7.86
C ASP A 56 -47.68 -18.98 8.31
N ASP A 57 -47.41 -20.29 8.12
CA ASP A 57 -46.09 -20.90 8.38
C ASP A 57 -44.98 -20.28 7.51
N ALA A 58 -45.29 -19.83 6.30
CA ALA A 58 -44.34 -19.19 5.41
C ALA A 58 -43.94 -17.77 5.88
N MET A 59 -44.83 -17.04 6.56
CA MET A 59 -44.48 -15.72 7.13
C MET A 59 -43.59 -15.87 8.37
N GLU A 60 -43.90 -16.82 9.25
CA GLU A 60 -43.10 -17.14 10.44
C GLU A 60 -41.70 -17.67 10.05
N THR A 61 -41.65 -18.63 9.12
CA THR A 61 -40.39 -19.18 8.58
C THR A 61 -39.51 -18.10 7.94
N ASN A 62 -40.09 -17.16 7.20
CA ASN A 62 -39.33 -16.05 6.60
C ASN A 62 -38.74 -15.11 7.65
N ALA A 63 -39.48 -14.79 8.72
CA ALA A 63 -39.00 -13.94 9.80
C ALA A 63 -37.83 -14.61 10.55
N GLU A 64 -37.95 -15.91 10.86
CA GLU A 64 -36.87 -16.68 11.50
C GLU A 64 -35.61 -16.77 10.63
N ILE A 65 -35.76 -17.04 9.34
CA ILE A 65 -34.64 -17.07 8.39
C ILE A 65 -33.94 -15.71 8.32
N GLN A 66 -34.69 -14.61 8.29
CA GLN A 66 -34.11 -13.27 8.30
C GLN A 66 -33.33 -12.99 9.58
N GLN A 67 -33.88 -13.37 10.74
CA GLN A 67 -33.20 -13.21 12.02
C GLN A 67 -31.89 -14.02 12.06
N GLN A 68 -31.92 -15.27 11.60
CA GLN A 68 -30.72 -16.11 11.54
C GLN A 68 -29.66 -15.55 10.57
N ARG A 69 -30.06 -15.06 9.39
CA ARG A 69 -29.15 -14.39 8.44
C ARG A 69 -28.44 -13.19 9.06
N ASN A 70 -29.16 -12.38 9.84
CA ASN A 70 -28.58 -11.23 10.52
C ASN A 70 -27.55 -11.66 11.59
N ILE A 71 -27.81 -12.75 12.30
CA ILE A 71 -26.87 -13.30 13.29
C ILE A 71 -25.60 -13.79 12.59
N VAL A 72 -25.74 -14.58 11.51
CA VAL A 72 -24.61 -15.08 10.71
C VAL A 72 -23.78 -13.91 10.18
N ALA A 73 -24.43 -12.93 9.54
CA ALA A 73 -23.74 -11.76 8.99
C ALA A 73 -22.94 -11.00 10.05
N ARG A 74 -23.50 -10.83 11.26
CA ARG A 74 -22.83 -10.13 12.36
C ARG A 74 -21.59 -10.89 12.86
N VAL A 75 -21.68 -12.21 13.05
CA VAL A 75 -20.55 -13.00 13.56
C VAL A 75 -19.43 -13.09 12.51
N THR A 76 -19.77 -13.27 11.24
CA THR A 76 -18.79 -13.24 10.14
C THR A 76 -18.12 -11.87 10.02
N GLU A 77 -18.86 -10.77 10.14
CA GLU A 77 -18.26 -9.44 10.11
C GLU A 77 -17.32 -9.23 11.31
N THR A 78 -17.71 -9.67 12.50
CA THR A 78 -16.86 -9.61 13.69
C THR A 78 -15.57 -10.39 13.48
N GLU A 79 -15.67 -11.62 12.98
CA GLU A 79 -14.50 -12.45 12.67
C GLU A 79 -13.58 -11.78 11.65
N ASN A 80 -14.14 -11.23 10.57
CA ASN A 80 -13.37 -10.51 9.55
C ASN A 80 -12.63 -9.29 10.12
N ILE A 81 -13.27 -8.55 11.03
CA ILE A 81 -12.64 -7.41 11.72
C ILE A 81 -11.46 -7.91 12.57
N MET A 82 -11.67 -8.96 13.38
CA MET A 82 -10.62 -9.51 14.23
C MET A 82 -9.44 -10.07 13.41
N ALA A 83 -9.72 -10.77 12.31
CA ALA A 83 -8.70 -11.26 11.38
C ALA A 83 -7.85 -10.10 10.83
N LYS A 84 -8.49 -9.03 10.35
CA LYS A 84 -7.79 -7.84 9.84
C LYS A 84 -6.91 -7.19 10.90
N THR A 85 -7.38 -7.12 12.15
CA THR A 85 -6.59 -6.58 13.25
C THR A 85 -5.32 -7.39 13.49
N VAL A 86 -5.43 -8.73 13.50
CA VAL A 86 -4.27 -9.63 13.63
C VAL A 86 -3.28 -9.43 12.48
N ASP A 87 -3.76 -9.38 11.24
CA ASP A 87 -2.92 -9.17 10.05
C ASP A 87 -2.21 -7.81 10.10
N THR A 88 -2.90 -6.76 10.56
CA THR A 88 -2.35 -5.42 10.70
C THR A 88 -1.25 -5.37 11.77
N LEU A 89 -1.48 -5.98 12.94
CA LEU A 89 -0.47 -6.06 14.00
C LEU A 89 0.76 -6.87 13.57
N LYS A 90 0.57 -7.97 12.82
CA LYS A 90 1.68 -8.73 12.22
C LYS A 90 2.50 -7.87 11.26
N LEU A 91 1.84 -7.11 10.39
CA LEU A 91 2.52 -6.19 9.48
C LEU A 91 3.31 -5.10 10.22
N LEU A 92 2.67 -4.47 11.21
CA LEU A 92 3.32 -3.45 12.05
C LEU A 92 4.51 -4.02 12.81
N ARG A 93 4.47 -5.28 13.24
CA ARG A 93 5.56 -5.88 14.03
C ARG A 93 6.91 -5.88 13.33
N HIS A 94 6.91 -6.02 12.00
CA HIS A 94 8.12 -5.98 11.19
C HIS A 94 8.58 -4.54 10.94
N ASN A 95 7.65 -3.68 10.53
CA ASN A 95 7.91 -2.29 10.13
C ASN A 95 6.83 -1.35 10.72
N PRO A 96 6.95 -0.93 11.99
CA PRO A 96 5.87 -0.21 12.66
C PRO A 96 5.64 1.19 12.08
N TYR A 97 6.72 1.93 11.83
CA TYR A 97 6.69 3.30 11.31
C TYR A 97 7.88 3.55 10.40
N PHE A 98 7.72 4.44 9.43
CA PHE A 98 8.76 4.82 8.47
C PHE A 98 9.16 6.29 8.61
N GLY A 99 8.34 7.11 9.28
CA GLY A 99 8.55 8.54 9.41
C GLY A 99 8.46 9.03 10.85
N ARG A 100 9.15 10.12 11.14
CA ARG A 100 8.97 10.94 12.34
C ARG A 100 8.93 12.41 11.93
N VAL A 101 8.03 13.17 12.53
CA VAL A 101 8.06 14.64 12.48
C VAL A 101 8.06 15.19 13.89
N ASP A 102 8.87 16.23 14.12
CA ASP A 102 8.79 17.04 15.33
C ASP A 102 8.13 18.36 14.95
N ILE A 103 7.00 18.64 15.57
CA ILE A 103 6.22 19.85 15.36
C ILE A 103 6.14 20.66 16.65
N VAL A 104 5.89 21.96 16.51
CA VAL A 104 5.50 22.82 17.62
C VAL A 104 4.12 23.38 17.32
N GLU A 105 3.16 23.03 18.16
CA GLU A 105 1.80 23.55 18.13
C GLU A 105 1.59 24.43 19.37
N ASP A 106 1.23 25.70 19.19
CA ASP A 106 0.98 26.64 20.29
C ASP A 106 2.05 26.68 21.40
N SER A 107 3.33 26.55 21.01
CA SER A 107 4.52 26.47 21.89
C SER A 107 4.75 25.15 22.61
N TRP A 108 3.98 24.11 22.29
CA TRP A 108 4.16 22.75 22.79
C TRP A 108 4.86 21.89 21.74
N PRO A 109 6.04 21.32 22.05
CA PRO A 109 6.71 20.40 21.15
C PRO A 109 6.02 19.03 21.18
N GLU A 110 5.71 18.50 20.01
CA GLU A 110 5.13 17.18 19.83
C GLU A 110 5.93 16.38 18.80
N THR A 111 6.09 15.08 19.05
CA THR A 111 6.78 14.16 18.14
C THR A 111 5.78 13.12 17.65
N LEU A 112 5.54 13.13 16.34
CA LEU A 112 4.62 12.21 15.68
C LEU A 112 5.43 11.17 14.92
N TYR A 113 5.10 9.88 15.12
CA TYR A 113 5.64 8.77 14.34
C TYR A 113 4.58 8.30 13.36
N ILE A 114 4.97 8.11 12.09
CA ILE A 114 4.04 7.86 11.00
C ILE A 114 4.29 6.47 10.44
N GLY A 115 3.24 5.66 10.39
CA GLY A 115 3.29 4.27 9.97
C GLY A 115 2.05 3.85 9.17
N LEU A 116 1.99 2.56 8.86
CA LEU A 116 0.98 1.99 7.94
C LEU A 116 -0.43 1.96 8.54
N SER A 117 -0.51 1.90 9.87
CA SER A 117 -1.75 1.92 10.63
C SER A 117 -1.49 2.61 11.96
N SER A 118 -2.53 3.16 12.57
CA SER A 118 -2.45 3.71 13.91
C SER A 118 -2.17 2.62 14.94
N LEU A 119 -1.37 2.94 15.94
CA LEU A 119 -1.17 2.12 17.13
C LEU A 119 -1.28 3.04 18.36
N GLN A 120 -2.14 2.65 19.30
CA GLN A 120 -2.28 3.32 20.59
C GLN A 120 -1.71 2.45 21.70
N ASP A 121 -1.23 3.08 22.77
CA ASP A 121 -0.93 2.37 24.01
C ASP A 121 -2.19 2.21 24.89
N ASP A 122 -2.04 1.55 26.04
CA ASP A 122 -3.13 1.33 27.00
C ASP A 122 -3.72 2.61 27.59
N ASN A 123 -3.01 3.74 27.52
CA ASN A 123 -3.48 5.04 28.00
C ASN A 123 -4.28 5.80 26.92
N GLY A 124 -4.30 5.29 25.69
CA GLY A 124 -4.91 5.93 24.53
C GLY A 124 -3.97 6.90 23.81
N ASP A 125 -2.69 6.95 24.16
CA ASP A 125 -1.71 7.79 23.48
C ASP A 125 -1.28 7.12 22.17
N PHE A 126 -1.25 7.88 21.08
CA PHE A 126 -0.83 7.36 19.79
C PHE A 126 0.69 7.15 19.75
N LEU A 127 1.09 5.88 19.72
CA LEU A 127 2.48 5.48 19.49
C LEU A 127 2.86 5.60 18.01
N ILE A 128 1.88 5.37 17.13
CA ILE A 128 2.01 5.45 15.68
C ILE A 128 0.74 6.10 15.15
N TYR A 129 0.91 7.13 14.33
CA TYR A 129 -0.15 7.75 13.56
C TYR A 129 -0.25 7.05 12.22
N ASP A 130 -1.48 6.76 11.81
CA ASP A 130 -1.75 6.29 10.46
C ASP A 130 -1.28 7.36 9.47
N TRP A 131 -0.51 6.97 8.47
CA TRP A 131 -0.07 7.85 7.40
C TRP A 131 -1.23 8.52 6.66
N ARG A 132 -2.43 7.95 6.70
CA ARG A 132 -3.68 8.51 6.18
C ARG A 132 -4.33 9.54 7.10
N ALA A 133 -3.86 9.77 8.33
CA ALA A 133 -4.45 10.79 9.18
C ALA A 133 -4.18 12.21 8.60
N PRO A 134 -5.09 13.19 8.75
CA PRO A 134 -4.85 14.56 8.28
C PRO A 134 -3.53 15.17 8.79
N ILE A 135 -3.19 14.92 10.06
CA ILE A 135 -1.95 15.39 10.68
C ILE A 135 -0.68 14.78 10.05
N SER A 136 -0.76 13.54 9.57
CA SER A 136 0.33 12.87 8.84
C SER A 136 0.64 13.54 7.49
N GLY A 137 -0.28 14.35 6.97
CA GLY A 137 -0.06 15.18 5.78
C GLY A 137 1.12 16.15 5.92
N ILE A 138 1.47 16.57 7.14
CA ILE A 138 2.63 17.43 7.41
C ILE A 138 3.93 16.77 6.93
N TYR A 139 4.06 15.45 7.08
CA TYR A 139 5.25 14.71 6.63
C TYR A 139 5.40 14.70 5.11
N TYR A 140 4.30 14.67 4.36
CA TYR A 140 4.37 14.63 2.91
C TYR A 140 4.39 16.02 2.28
N ASN A 141 3.51 16.91 2.74
CA ASN A 141 3.27 18.21 2.12
C ASN A 141 4.12 19.32 2.71
N GLY A 142 4.57 19.17 3.96
CA GLY A 142 5.33 20.18 4.68
C GLY A 142 6.81 20.24 4.28
N THR A 143 7.28 21.47 4.07
CA THR A 143 8.68 21.85 4.20
C THR A 143 8.92 22.32 5.64
N LEU A 144 10.16 22.31 6.13
CA LEU A 144 10.48 22.86 7.46
C LEU A 144 9.95 24.30 7.61
N GLY A 145 9.50 24.63 8.82
CA GLY A 145 8.82 25.88 9.13
C GLY A 145 7.30 25.73 9.22
N LYS A 146 6.56 26.80 8.94
CA LYS A 146 5.09 26.82 9.11
C LYS A 146 4.38 25.98 8.05
N VAL A 147 3.64 24.97 8.50
CA VAL A 147 2.85 24.07 7.66
C VAL A 147 1.41 24.07 8.16
N SER A 148 0.45 24.10 7.24
CA SER A 148 -0.96 23.91 7.57
C SER A 148 -1.44 22.50 7.22
N TYR A 149 -2.38 21.98 8.02
CA TYR A 149 -3.08 20.73 7.74
C TYR A 149 -4.57 20.86 8.10
N PRO A 150 -5.45 20.13 7.40
CA PRO A 150 -6.89 20.21 7.65
C PRO A 150 -7.27 19.45 8.93
N THR A 151 -8.15 20.03 9.74
CA THR A 151 -8.81 19.35 10.88
C THR A 151 -10.32 19.53 10.78
N PRO A 152 -11.13 18.71 11.49
CA PRO A 152 -12.59 18.90 11.53
C PRO A 152 -13.02 20.29 12.02
N ASN A 153 -12.16 20.99 12.78
CA ASN A 153 -12.43 22.33 13.32
C ASN A 153 -11.85 23.46 12.44
N GLY A 154 -11.28 23.15 11.28
CA GLY A 154 -10.63 24.11 10.37
C GLY A 154 -9.16 23.77 10.10
N GLU A 155 -8.50 24.59 9.28
CA GLU A 155 -7.05 24.45 9.08
C GLU A 155 -6.31 24.80 10.37
N GLN A 156 -5.36 23.94 10.77
CA GLN A 156 -4.41 24.23 11.83
C GLN A 156 -3.02 24.47 11.26
N VAL A 157 -2.28 25.37 11.90
CA VAL A 157 -0.93 25.77 11.50
C VAL A 157 0.04 25.35 12.59
N VAL A 158 1.05 24.58 12.22
CA VAL A 158 2.10 24.11 13.12
C VAL A 158 3.47 24.45 12.56
N ASP A 159 4.47 24.51 13.43
CA ASP A 159 5.86 24.73 13.02
C ASP A 159 6.63 23.41 12.96
N LEU A 160 6.91 22.92 11.76
CA LEU A 160 7.64 21.69 11.51
C LEU A 160 9.14 21.92 11.72
N GLN A 161 9.68 21.41 12.83
CA GLN A 161 11.08 21.59 13.25
C GLN A 161 12.00 20.52 12.68
N LYS A 162 11.50 19.28 12.60
CA LYS A 162 12.31 18.14 12.17
C LYS A 162 11.47 17.14 11.42
N LYS A 163 12.11 16.49 10.47
CA LYS A 163 11.53 15.39 9.72
C LYS A 163 12.60 14.34 9.51
N ARG A 164 12.27 13.12 9.91
CA ARG A 164 13.17 11.98 9.92
C ARG A 164 12.50 10.82 9.23
N GLN A 165 13.27 10.11 8.42
CA GLN A 165 12.86 8.87 7.81
C GLN A 165 13.67 7.71 8.40
N PHE A 166 13.02 6.56 8.54
CA PHE A 166 13.61 5.33 9.01
C PHE A 166 13.55 4.25 7.94
N VAL A 167 14.61 3.45 7.87
CA VAL A 167 14.59 2.15 7.21
C VAL A 167 14.67 1.10 8.29
N ILE A 168 13.53 0.49 8.57
CA ILE A 168 13.40 -0.60 9.54
C ILE A 168 13.36 -1.91 8.76
N ASN A 169 14.05 -2.92 9.28
CA ASN A 169 13.94 -4.30 8.82
C ASN A 169 13.80 -5.19 10.05
N ASP A 170 12.66 -5.90 10.17
CA ASP A 170 12.38 -6.83 11.25
C ASP A 170 12.65 -6.26 12.66
N GLY A 171 12.18 -5.03 12.90
CA GLY A 171 12.36 -4.35 14.19
C GLY A 171 13.76 -3.78 14.44
N GLN A 172 14.64 -3.72 13.43
CA GLN A 172 15.95 -3.07 13.53
C GLN A 172 16.07 -1.86 12.59
N ILE A 173 16.52 -0.72 13.14
CA ILE A 173 16.80 0.48 12.35
C ILE A 173 18.11 0.27 11.59
N THR A 174 18.00 0.03 10.29
CA THR A 174 19.16 -0.10 9.40
C THR A 174 19.77 1.28 9.15
N SER A 175 18.94 2.25 8.78
CA SER A 175 19.34 3.64 8.53
C SER A 175 18.26 4.63 8.98
N MET A 176 18.70 5.86 9.25
CA MET A 176 17.83 6.99 9.56
C MET A 176 18.41 8.26 8.92
N PHE A 177 17.55 9.11 8.37
CA PHE A 177 17.95 10.32 7.67
C PHE A 177 17.05 11.49 8.06
N ASP A 178 17.64 12.66 8.26
CA ASP A 178 16.89 13.90 8.52
C ASP A 178 16.74 14.67 7.20
N THR A 179 15.50 14.93 6.79
CA THR A 179 15.20 15.55 5.50
C THR A 179 14.61 16.95 5.71
N ASN A 180 15.19 17.96 5.05
CA ASN A 180 14.67 19.34 5.09
C ASN A 180 13.60 19.61 4.01
N GLU A 181 13.45 18.69 3.05
CA GLU A 181 12.50 18.73 1.92
C GLU A 181 11.40 17.65 2.03
N THR A 182 10.55 17.52 1.03
CA THR A 182 9.42 16.56 1.01
C THR A 182 9.91 15.10 0.94
N VAL A 183 9.36 14.17 1.75
CA VAL A 183 9.87 12.78 1.84
C VAL A 183 9.65 12.07 0.52
N GLY A 184 10.74 11.56 -0.04
CA GLY A 184 10.82 10.89 -1.33
C GLY A 184 12.26 10.80 -1.85
N ASP A 185 13.15 11.68 -1.38
CA ASP A 185 14.48 11.89 -1.97
C ASP A 185 15.61 10.97 -1.48
N GLU A 186 15.61 10.49 -0.23
CA GLU A 186 16.78 9.76 0.32
C GLU A 186 16.66 8.24 0.23
N MET A 187 15.44 7.66 0.20
CA MET A 187 15.22 6.24 -0.17
C MET A 187 15.70 5.97 -1.60
N LEU A 188 15.50 6.95 -2.50
CA LEU A 188 15.97 6.91 -3.88
C LEU A 188 17.51 7.00 -3.94
N GLN A 189 18.13 7.87 -3.14
CA GLN A 189 19.59 7.96 -3.03
C GLN A 189 20.21 6.73 -2.35
N TYR A 190 19.54 6.07 -1.41
CA TYR A 190 20.04 4.84 -0.79
C TYR A 190 19.93 3.64 -1.74
N ALA A 191 18.85 3.55 -2.52
CA ALA A 191 18.70 2.54 -3.56
C ALA A 191 19.64 2.74 -4.77
N LEU A 192 20.08 3.98 -5.03
CA LEU A 192 20.91 4.35 -6.19
C LEU A 192 22.38 4.68 -5.83
N GLY A 193 22.71 4.93 -4.57
CA GLY A 193 23.92 5.62 -4.15
C GLY A 193 24.94 4.73 -3.43
N GLN A 194 25.48 3.76 -4.14
CA GLN A 194 26.88 3.35 -3.92
C GLN A 194 27.74 4.09 -4.96
N GLN A 195 28.15 5.34 -4.63
CA GLN A 195 29.31 6.13 -5.13
C GLN A 195 29.03 7.62 -5.48
N ASN A 196 29.54 8.51 -4.60
CA ASN A 196 30.25 9.80 -4.79
C ASN A 196 29.66 11.08 -5.46
N ASP A 197 30.04 12.20 -4.80
CA ASP A 197 30.38 13.58 -5.20
C ASP A 197 29.34 14.72 -5.40
N ASP A 198 29.69 15.88 -4.81
CA ASP A 198 28.93 17.14 -4.63
C ASP A 198 28.45 17.84 -5.92
N VAL A 199 28.92 17.43 -7.10
CA VAL A 199 28.44 17.95 -8.39
C VAL A 199 27.08 17.33 -8.78
N MET A 200 26.75 16.12 -8.26
CA MET A 200 25.42 15.52 -8.43
C MET A 200 24.32 16.29 -7.69
N ARG A 201 24.62 16.96 -6.55
CA ARG A 201 23.59 17.61 -5.71
C ARG A 201 22.78 18.69 -6.45
N ASN A 202 23.42 19.49 -7.31
CA ASN A 202 22.75 20.57 -8.05
C ASN A 202 21.92 20.08 -9.26
N ILE A 203 22.32 18.96 -9.88
CA ILE A 203 21.57 18.36 -11.00
C ILE A 203 20.36 17.58 -10.44
N VAL A 204 20.54 16.88 -9.32
CA VAL A 204 19.50 16.16 -8.59
C VAL A 204 18.43 17.12 -8.07
N ALA A 205 18.79 18.26 -7.46
CA ALA A 205 17.85 19.30 -7.00
C ALA A 205 16.92 19.84 -8.10
N THR A 206 17.41 19.95 -9.34
CA THR A 206 16.61 20.52 -10.45
C THR A 206 15.68 19.46 -11.06
N ILE A 207 16.14 18.22 -11.18
CA ILE A 207 15.33 17.06 -11.64
C ILE A 207 14.23 16.72 -10.61
N GLN A 208 14.49 16.93 -9.31
CA GLN A 208 13.57 16.67 -8.21
C GLN A 208 12.34 17.59 -8.21
N LYS A 209 12.50 18.89 -8.55
CA LYS A 209 11.39 19.83 -8.63
C LYS A 209 10.39 19.45 -9.73
N GLU A 210 10.89 19.04 -10.89
CA GLU A 210 10.07 18.65 -12.05
C GLU A 210 9.30 17.35 -11.77
N GLN A 211 9.95 16.35 -11.14
CA GLN A 211 9.27 15.12 -10.71
C GLN A 211 8.20 15.41 -9.66
N ASN A 212 8.48 16.30 -8.70
CA ASN A 212 7.52 16.68 -7.66
C ASN A 212 6.29 17.40 -8.24
N GLN A 213 6.49 18.25 -9.27
CA GLN A 213 5.39 18.84 -10.03
C GLN A 213 4.51 17.76 -10.68
N ILE A 214 5.12 16.76 -11.33
CA ILE A 214 4.41 15.63 -11.93
C ILE A 214 3.68 14.81 -10.87
N ILE A 215 4.26 14.58 -9.70
CA ILE A 215 3.66 13.77 -8.63
C ILE A 215 2.45 14.50 -8.02
N ARG A 216 2.54 15.81 -7.81
CA ARG A 216 1.53 16.61 -7.08
C ARG A 216 0.47 17.29 -7.93
N ASP A 217 0.56 17.21 -9.26
CA ASP A 217 -0.45 17.83 -10.12
C ASP A 217 -1.82 17.17 -9.94
N THR A 218 -2.74 17.85 -9.25
CA THR A 218 -4.14 17.44 -9.08
C THR A 218 -5.10 18.30 -9.92
N THR A 219 -4.55 19.23 -10.71
CA THR A 219 -5.31 20.19 -11.50
C THR A 219 -5.52 19.74 -12.93
N SER A 220 -4.61 18.93 -13.46
CA SER A 220 -4.69 18.41 -14.83
C SER A 220 -5.50 17.11 -14.88
N ASP A 221 -6.59 17.09 -15.66
CA ASP A 221 -7.37 15.88 -15.95
C ASP A 221 -6.56 14.82 -16.73
N LEU A 222 -5.63 15.28 -17.59
CA LEU A 222 -4.74 14.43 -18.38
C LEU A 222 -3.30 14.93 -18.27
N LEU A 223 -2.40 14.04 -17.83
CA LEU A 223 -0.98 14.33 -17.67
C LEU A 223 -0.14 13.39 -18.53
N VAL A 224 0.70 13.95 -19.41
CA VAL A 224 1.63 13.19 -20.25
C VAL A 224 3.06 13.46 -19.78
N VAL A 225 3.77 12.41 -19.39
CA VAL A 225 5.14 12.51 -18.88
C VAL A 225 6.13 12.00 -19.92
N GLN A 226 6.94 12.91 -20.47
CA GLN A 226 8.01 12.57 -21.41
C GLN A 226 9.37 12.74 -20.74
N GLY A 227 10.24 11.73 -20.90
CA GLY A 227 11.60 11.80 -20.37
C GLY A 227 12.51 10.76 -21.02
N VAL A 228 13.82 11.00 -20.97
CA VAL A 228 14.85 10.09 -21.51
C VAL A 228 14.90 8.75 -20.77
N ALA A 229 15.53 7.73 -21.35
CA ALA A 229 15.74 6.45 -20.64
C ALA A 229 16.49 6.70 -19.31
N GLY A 230 16.09 6.01 -18.24
CA GLY A 230 16.68 6.21 -16.90
C GLY A 230 16.19 7.43 -16.13
N SER A 231 15.30 8.26 -16.67
CA SER A 231 14.81 9.50 -16.02
C SER A 231 13.84 9.29 -14.84
N GLY A 232 13.71 8.07 -14.30
CA GLY A 232 12.85 7.79 -13.14
C GLY A 232 11.34 7.81 -13.39
N LYS A 233 10.85 7.77 -14.63
CA LYS A 233 9.40 7.82 -14.97
C LYS A 233 8.56 6.79 -14.22
N THR A 234 9.04 5.55 -14.13
CA THR A 234 8.35 4.48 -13.41
C THR A 234 8.19 4.82 -11.94
N SER A 235 9.28 5.26 -11.29
CA SER A 235 9.25 5.70 -9.89
C SER A 235 8.32 6.90 -9.68
N ALA A 236 8.36 7.88 -10.59
CA ALA A 236 7.48 9.06 -10.53
C ALA A 236 6.00 8.69 -10.68
N ILE A 237 5.65 7.72 -11.54
CA ILE A 237 4.26 7.22 -11.68
C ILE A 237 3.80 6.53 -10.39
N LEU A 238 4.64 5.70 -9.77
CA LEU A 238 4.27 5.01 -8.53
C LEU A 238 4.09 5.97 -7.36
N GLN A 239 4.99 6.93 -7.23
CA GLN A 239 4.88 7.99 -6.24
C GLN A 239 3.66 8.87 -6.48
N ARG A 240 3.32 9.17 -7.74
CA ARG A 240 2.07 9.87 -8.09
C ARG A 240 0.85 9.07 -7.68
N ILE A 241 0.81 7.77 -7.94
CA ILE A 241 -0.33 6.93 -7.53
C ILE A 241 -0.47 6.91 -6.01
N ALA A 242 0.63 6.74 -5.28
CA ALA A 242 0.63 6.82 -3.81
C ALA A 242 0.15 8.20 -3.31
N PHE A 243 0.60 9.29 -3.94
CA PHE A 243 0.15 10.63 -3.63
C PHE A 243 -1.34 10.84 -3.91
N LEU A 244 -1.86 10.35 -5.03
CA LEU A 244 -3.29 10.48 -5.37
C LEU A 244 -4.17 9.65 -4.44
N LEU A 245 -3.76 8.43 -4.09
CA LEU A 245 -4.44 7.61 -3.09
C LEU A 245 -4.45 8.28 -1.72
N PHE A 246 -3.40 9.02 -1.38
CA PHE A 246 -3.36 9.81 -0.15
C PHE A 246 -4.26 11.06 -0.21
N HIS A 247 -4.06 11.87 -1.26
CA HIS A 247 -4.69 13.18 -1.42
C HIS A 247 -6.19 13.06 -1.61
N SER A 248 -6.64 12.09 -2.40
CA SER A 248 -8.04 11.85 -2.74
C SER A 248 -8.61 10.63 -2.02
N ARG A 249 -8.09 10.27 -0.83
CA ARG A 249 -8.46 9.03 -0.10
C ARG A 249 -9.94 8.86 0.22
N GLU A 250 -10.71 9.95 0.29
CA GLU A 250 -12.16 9.91 0.53
C GLU A 250 -12.95 9.58 -0.75
N GLU A 251 -12.36 9.81 -1.91
CA GLU A 251 -12.99 9.67 -3.23
C GLU A 251 -12.39 8.53 -4.08
N LEU A 252 -11.14 8.14 -3.78
CA LEU A 252 -10.30 7.25 -4.60
C LEU A 252 -9.72 6.12 -3.76
N ASN A 253 -10.08 4.89 -4.12
CA ASN A 253 -9.53 3.66 -3.58
C ASN A 253 -8.55 3.02 -4.56
N SER A 254 -7.62 2.19 -4.06
CA SER A 254 -6.66 1.43 -4.87
C SER A 254 -7.33 0.53 -5.92
N ASP A 255 -8.50 -0.01 -5.62
CA ASP A 255 -9.29 -0.84 -6.54
C ASP A 255 -9.87 -0.05 -7.74
N GLN A 256 -9.93 1.28 -7.66
CA GLN A 256 -10.40 2.17 -8.72
C GLN A 256 -9.27 2.62 -9.67
N ILE A 257 -8.01 2.24 -9.38
CA ILE A 257 -6.84 2.54 -10.20
C ILE A 257 -6.46 1.33 -11.04
N VAL A 258 -6.21 1.56 -12.34
CA VAL A 258 -5.70 0.55 -13.26
C VAL A 258 -4.33 0.98 -13.79
N LEU A 259 -3.33 0.12 -13.62
CA LEU A 259 -2.01 0.29 -14.23
C LEU A 259 -1.83 -0.69 -15.38
N PHE A 260 -1.64 -0.14 -16.57
CA PHE A 260 -1.26 -0.92 -17.74
C PHE A 260 0.25 -1.11 -17.77
N SER A 261 0.69 -2.35 -17.54
CA SER A 261 2.10 -2.72 -17.59
C SER A 261 2.50 -3.23 -18.98
N PRO A 262 3.78 -3.07 -19.36
CA PRO A 262 4.29 -3.63 -20.60
C PRO A 262 4.37 -5.17 -20.58
N ASN A 263 4.57 -5.78 -19.40
CA ASN A 263 4.62 -7.24 -19.23
C ASN A 263 4.36 -7.64 -17.77
N ARG A 264 4.10 -8.94 -17.55
CA ARG A 264 3.81 -9.52 -16.23
C ARG A 264 4.96 -9.37 -15.23
N LEU A 265 6.22 -9.52 -15.66
CA LEU A 265 7.38 -9.37 -14.76
C LEU A 265 7.44 -7.96 -14.18
N PHE A 266 7.14 -6.96 -15.00
CA PHE A 266 7.05 -5.57 -14.56
C PHE A 266 5.89 -5.33 -13.60
N SER A 267 4.73 -5.96 -13.84
CA SER A 267 3.62 -5.95 -12.88
C SER A 267 4.03 -6.56 -11.54
N SER A 268 4.67 -7.74 -11.55
CA SER A 268 5.13 -8.39 -10.33
C SER A 268 6.16 -7.53 -9.57
N TYR A 269 7.07 -6.87 -10.28
CA TYR A 269 8.05 -5.96 -9.66
C TYR A 269 7.40 -4.77 -8.95
N ILE A 270 6.28 -4.28 -9.47
CA ILE A 270 5.56 -3.11 -8.92
C ILE A 270 4.52 -3.51 -7.87
N ALA A 271 4.07 -4.77 -7.88
CA ALA A 271 3.07 -5.28 -6.95
C ALA A 271 3.44 -5.10 -5.48
N ASP A 272 4.72 -5.09 -5.12
CA ASP A 272 5.14 -4.97 -3.73
C ASP A 272 5.31 -3.51 -3.26
N VAL A 273 5.26 -2.54 -4.19
CA VAL A 273 5.56 -1.13 -3.88
C VAL A 273 4.41 -0.47 -3.12
N LEU A 274 3.15 -0.68 -3.52
CA LEU A 274 2.00 -0.10 -2.78
C LEU A 274 1.70 -0.80 -1.44
N PRO A 275 1.79 -2.14 -1.32
CA PRO A 275 1.67 -2.83 -0.04
C PRO A 275 2.70 -2.35 0.99
N SER A 276 3.92 -2.01 0.55
CA SER A 276 4.94 -1.42 1.42
C SER A 276 4.55 -0.03 1.97
N LEU A 277 3.55 0.61 1.35
CA LEU A 277 2.94 1.87 1.76
C LEU A 277 1.57 1.68 2.45
N GLY A 278 1.15 0.43 2.67
CA GLY A 278 -0.05 0.10 3.44
C GLY A 278 -1.34 0.18 2.64
N GLU A 279 -1.23 0.33 1.32
CA GLU A 279 -2.36 0.29 0.38
C GLU A 279 -2.56 -1.11 -0.20
N ARG A 280 -3.81 -1.45 -0.53
CA ARG A 280 -4.09 -2.68 -1.28
C ARG A 280 -3.48 -2.61 -2.68
N ASN A 281 -3.24 -3.77 -3.25
CA ASN A 281 -2.76 -3.85 -4.62
C ASN A 281 -3.77 -3.26 -5.60
N MET A 282 -3.35 -2.24 -6.35
CA MET A 282 -4.12 -1.72 -7.48
C MET A 282 -4.29 -2.80 -8.56
N ARG A 283 -5.27 -2.63 -9.45
CA ARG A 283 -5.43 -3.55 -10.57
C ARG A 283 -4.32 -3.33 -11.60
N GLN A 284 -3.45 -4.31 -11.75
CA GLN A 284 -2.38 -4.30 -12.74
C GLN A 284 -2.67 -5.32 -13.83
N VAL A 285 -2.66 -4.87 -15.09
CA VAL A 285 -2.93 -5.74 -16.24
C VAL A 285 -2.03 -5.35 -17.40
N THR A 286 -1.56 -6.32 -18.17
CA THR A 286 -1.01 -6.00 -19.49
C THR A 286 -2.15 -5.69 -20.46
N LEU A 287 -1.85 -4.93 -21.50
CA LEU A 287 -2.85 -4.59 -22.52
C LEU A 287 -3.44 -5.84 -23.20
N ALA A 288 -2.60 -6.85 -23.43
CA ALA A 288 -3.04 -8.12 -24.02
C ALA A 288 -4.02 -8.86 -23.10
N GLU A 289 -3.71 -9.00 -21.82
CA GLU A 289 -4.61 -9.63 -20.85
C GLU A 289 -5.94 -8.89 -20.72
N PHE A 290 -5.90 -7.56 -20.72
CA PHE A 290 -7.10 -6.74 -20.68
C PHE A 290 -8.02 -7.02 -21.89
N PHE A 291 -7.45 -7.10 -23.10
CA PHE A 291 -8.23 -7.44 -24.29
C PHE A 291 -8.71 -8.89 -24.29
N SER A 292 -7.87 -9.87 -23.93
CA SER A 292 -8.27 -11.29 -23.86
C SER A 292 -9.41 -11.53 -22.88
N ALA A 293 -9.42 -10.82 -21.74
CA ALA A 293 -10.48 -10.94 -20.75
C ALA A 293 -11.80 -10.30 -21.22
N ARG A 294 -11.75 -9.32 -22.13
CA ARG A 294 -12.90 -8.52 -22.55
C ARG A 294 -13.50 -8.95 -23.89
N LEU A 295 -12.67 -9.47 -24.79
CA LEU A 295 -13.06 -9.85 -26.14
C LEU A 295 -13.19 -11.37 -26.24
N GLN A 296 -14.42 -11.85 -26.40
CA GLN A 296 -14.69 -13.28 -26.63
C GLN A 296 -14.54 -13.61 -28.12
N GLY A 297 -13.91 -14.76 -28.42
CA GLY A 297 -13.78 -15.26 -29.79
C GLY A 297 -12.63 -14.65 -30.60
N LEU A 298 -11.75 -13.85 -29.98
CA LEU A 298 -10.53 -13.32 -30.59
C LEU A 298 -9.30 -13.89 -29.88
N ASP A 299 -8.33 -14.36 -30.66
CA ASP A 299 -7.02 -14.76 -30.16
C ASP A 299 -6.11 -13.53 -30.13
N VAL A 300 -5.84 -13.02 -28.93
CA VAL A 300 -5.01 -11.83 -28.72
C VAL A 300 -3.56 -12.26 -28.62
N GLN A 301 -2.80 -12.02 -29.70
CA GLN A 301 -1.38 -12.32 -29.75
C GLN A 301 -0.54 -11.21 -29.11
N THR A 302 0.42 -11.58 -28.27
CA THR A 302 1.41 -10.65 -27.74
C THR A 302 2.56 -10.41 -28.74
N LEU A 303 3.35 -9.36 -28.52
CA LEU A 303 4.58 -9.13 -29.31
C LEU A 303 5.57 -10.30 -29.18
N PHE A 304 5.59 -10.96 -28.01
CA PHE A 304 6.42 -12.12 -27.77
C PHE A 304 5.94 -13.34 -28.58
N ASP A 305 4.63 -13.59 -28.62
CA ASP A 305 4.06 -14.70 -29.41
C ASP A 305 4.36 -14.53 -30.90
N ARG A 306 4.28 -13.29 -31.39
CA ARG A 306 4.64 -12.97 -32.78
C ARG A 306 6.11 -13.26 -33.06
N TYR A 307 7.01 -12.89 -32.14
CA TYR A 307 8.43 -13.14 -32.27
C TYR A 307 8.76 -14.65 -32.25
N GLU A 308 8.16 -15.43 -31.35
CA GLU A 308 8.34 -16.90 -31.34
C GLU A 308 7.84 -17.55 -32.63
N GLN A 309 6.69 -17.13 -33.15
CA GLN A 309 6.16 -17.66 -34.41
C GLN A 309 7.09 -17.34 -35.58
N GLU A 310 7.61 -16.11 -35.67
CA GLU A 310 8.60 -15.72 -36.68
C GLU A 310 9.89 -16.55 -36.56
N GLN A 311 10.42 -16.76 -35.35
CA GLN A 311 11.62 -17.57 -35.15
C GLN A 311 11.42 -19.04 -35.53
N ARG A 312 10.27 -19.63 -35.20
CA ARG A 312 9.93 -21.00 -35.64
C ARG A 312 9.86 -21.08 -37.15
N PHE A 313 9.25 -20.09 -37.81
CA PHE A 313 9.17 -20.03 -39.27
C PHE A 313 10.56 -19.93 -39.92
N ILE A 314 11.43 -19.07 -39.39
CA ILE A 314 12.83 -18.92 -39.86
C ILE A 314 13.64 -20.20 -39.61
N GLY A 315 13.45 -20.86 -38.47
CA GLY A 315 14.10 -22.13 -38.15
C GLY A 315 13.73 -23.24 -39.12
N HIS A 316 12.44 -23.35 -39.48
CA HIS A 316 11.97 -24.30 -40.49
C HIS A 316 12.49 -23.99 -41.90
N ALA A 317 12.49 -22.72 -42.30
CA ALA A 317 13.06 -22.31 -43.58
C ALA A 317 14.57 -22.64 -43.66
N SER A 318 15.32 -22.35 -42.58
CA SER A 318 16.75 -22.65 -42.48
C SER A 318 17.03 -24.16 -42.53
N TYR A 319 16.20 -24.97 -41.86
CA TYR A 319 16.29 -26.43 -41.91
C TYR A 319 16.01 -26.98 -43.32
N SER A 320 14.99 -26.45 -44.00
CA SER A 320 14.63 -26.87 -45.37
C SER A 320 15.71 -26.54 -46.41
N VAL A 321 16.38 -25.39 -46.27
CA VAL A 321 17.51 -24.98 -47.13
C VAL A 321 18.73 -25.86 -46.87
N ARG A 322 18.98 -26.23 -45.62
CA ARG A 322 20.11 -27.13 -45.27
C ARG A 322 19.91 -28.54 -45.83
N GLN A 323 18.69 -29.08 -45.76
CA GLN A 323 18.36 -30.37 -46.36
C GLN A 323 18.50 -30.39 -47.88
N THR A 324 18.19 -29.28 -48.56
CA THR A 324 18.37 -29.20 -50.03
C THR A 324 19.85 -29.13 -50.41
N LEU A 325 20.66 -28.35 -49.69
CA LEU A 325 22.11 -28.25 -49.90
C LEU A 325 22.90 -29.53 -49.55
N GLU A 326 22.42 -30.34 -48.61
CA GLU A 326 23.03 -31.63 -48.24
C GLU A 326 22.57 -32.78 -49.15
N SER A 327 21.65 -32.53 -50.09
CA SER A 327 21.10 -33.52 -51.03
C SER A 327 21.60 -33.40 -52.49
N GLU A 328 22.48 -32.45 -52.77
CA GLU A 328 23.25 -32.31 -54.04
C GLU A 328 24.68 -32.86 -53.89
#